data_AF-A0A8T3V5F4-F1
#
_entry.id   AF-A0A8T3V5F4-F1
#
_cell.length_a   1.000
_cell.length_b   1.000
_cell.length_c   1.000
_cell.angle_alpha   90.00
_cell.angle_beta   90.00
_cell.angle_gamma   90.00
#
_symmetry.space_group_name_H-M   'P 1'
#
loop_
_entity.id
_entity.type
_entity.pdbx_description
1 polymer ?
#
loop_
_entity_poly.entity_id
_entity_poly.type
_entity_poly.pdbx_seq_one_letter_code
_entity_poly.pdbx_strand_id
1 'polypeptide(L)' 'MKCRMCGFEFDEKDLKNRGCVGCGKHGHCNQVHCPNCGFGNHPELEEEFEFINKIKNRLKIRKKDTNYL' A
#
# COMPACT_ATOMS: atom_id res chain seq x y z
N MET A 1 4.88 6.27 3.51
CA MET A 1 3.74 5.42 3.16
C MET A 1 2.59 6.20 2.55
N LYS A 2 1.77 5.54 1.72
CA LYS A 2 0.54 6.11 1.13
C LYS A 2 -0.68 5.35 1.63
N CYS A 3 -1.68 6.04 2.17
CA CYS A 3 -2.90 5.40 2.64
C CYS A 3 -3.65 4.76 1.47
N ARG A 4 -3.95 3.46 1.57
CA ARG A 4 -4.68 2.70 0.53
C ARG A 4 -6.17 3.01 0.47
N MET A 5 -6.70 3.69 1.49
CA MET A 5 -8.11 4.09 1.55
C MET A 5 -8.33 5.53 1.06
N CYS A 6 -7.55 6.50 1.56
CA CYS A 6 -7.77 7.93 1.26
C CYS A 6 -6.65 8.57 0.41
N GLY A 7 -5.56 7.86 0.11
CA GLY A 7 -4.46 8.36 -0.70
C GLY A 7 -3.51 9.34 0.00
N PHE A 8 -3.78 9.72 1.26
CA PHE A 8 -2.91 10.61 2.04
C PHE A 8 -1.51 10.01 2.22
N GLU A 9 -0.47 10.82 2.00
CA GLU A 9 0.93 10.43 2.10
C GLU A 9 1.53 10.94 3.42
N PHE A 10 2.23 10.07 4.13
CA PHE A 10 2.83 10.36 5.44
C PHE A 10 4.01 9.43 5.72
N ASP A 11 4.92 9.85 6.60
CA ASP A 11 5.97 8.96 7.10
C ASP A 11 5.46 8.19 8.32
N GLU A 12 5.57 6.86 8.28
CA GLU A 12 5.23 6.01 9.42
C GLU A 12 6.19 6.17 10.60
N LYS A 13 7.41 6.67 10.38
CA LYS A 13 8.41 6.96 11.42
C LYS A 13 8.00 8.12 12.32
N ASP A 14 7.16 9.02 11.81
CA ASP A 14 6.68 10.17 12.55
C ASP A 14 5.43 9.86 13.41
N LEU A 15 4.84 8.67 13.25
CA LEU A 15 3.68 8.27 14.02
C LEU A 15 4.08 7.75 15.40
N LYS A 16 3.68 8.48 16.45
CA LYS A 16 3.87 8.10 17.86
C LYS A 16 3.24 6.73 18.20
N ASN A 17 2.12 6.39 17.54
CA ASN A 17 1.41 5.13 17.74
C ASN A 17 1.10 4.50 16.38
N ARG A 18 1.82 3.43 16.03
CA ARG A 18 1.59 2.72 14.76
C ARG A 18 0.36 1.79 14.82
N GLY A 19 0.09 1.18 15.97
CA GLY A 19 -0.97 0.18 16.16
C GLY A 19 -2.35 0.71 16.52
N CYS A 20 -3.34 -0.19 16.57
CA CYS A 20 -4.71 0.12 16.98
C CYS A 20 -4.76 0.68 18.41
N VAL A 21 -5.57 1.72 18.63
CA VAL A 21 -5.73 2.36 19.95
C VAL A 21 -6.34 1.40 21.00
N GLY A 22 -7.08 0.38 20.57
CA GLY A 22 -7.89 -0.47 21.46
C GLY A 22 -7.61 -1.98 21.46
N CYS A 23 -6.66 -2.50 20.67
CA CYS A 23 -6.52 -3.98 20.55
C CYS A 23 -5.55 -4.61 21.58
N GLY A 24 -4.91 -3.82 22.45
CA GLY A 24 -4.00 -4.31 23.50
C GLY A 24 -2.69 -4.95 23.00
N LYS A 25 -2.57 -5.26 21.71
CA LYS A 25 -1.36 -5.80 21.05
C LYS A 25 -0.38 -4.69 20.68
N HIS A 26 -0.07 -3.81 21.63
CA HIS A 26 0.92 -2.76 21.46
C HIS A 26 2.29 -3.42 21.21
N GLY A 27 2.74 -3.45 19.95
CA GLY A 27 4.03 -4.05 19.54
C GLY A 27 3.95 -5.23 18.56
N HIS A 28 2.78 -5.88 18.41
CA HIS A 28 2.59 -7.01 17.48
C HIS A 28 1.55 -6.75 16.39
N CYS A 29 1.02 -5.53 16.33
CA CYS A 29 0.14 -5.10 15.25
C CYS A 29 1.01 -4.58 14.10
N ASN A 30 1.15 -5.37 13.03
CA ASN A 30 1.87 -4.99 11.82
C ASN A 30 1.09 -4.01 10.93
N GLN A 31 0.13 -3.27 11.50
CA GLN A 31 -0.62 -2.25 10.79
C GLN A 31 -0.20 -0.86 11.26
N VAL A 32 -0.16 0.07 10.32
CA VAL A 32 0.09 1.50 10.51
C VAL A 32 -1.17 2.28 10.15
N HIS A 33 -1.75 2.94 11.14
CA HIS A 33 -3.02 3.66 10.97
C HIS A 33 -2.78 5.01 10.30
N CYS A 34 -3.61 5.33 9.30
CA CYS A 34 -3.55 6.60 8.61
C CYS A 34 -3.94 7.75 9.56
N PRO A 35 -3.12 8.80 9.71
CA PRO A 35 -3.47 9.94 10.57
C PRO A 35 -4.62 10.79 10.02
N ASN A 36 -4.93 10.66 8.72
CA ASN A 36 -6.03 11.40 8.08
C ASN A 36 -7.39 10.69 8.21
N CYS A 37 -7.47 9.37 8.03
CA CYS A 37 -8.74 8.64 8.00
C CYS A 37 -8.85 7.45 8.96
N GLY A 38 -7.80 7.12 9.72
CA GLY A 38 -7.77 6.02 10.68
C GLY A 38 -7.63 4.62 10.08
N PHE A 39 -7.60 4.47 8.74
CA PHE A 39 -7.48 3.14 8.11
C PHE A 39 -6.13 2.46 8.43
N GLY A 40 -6.17 1.17 8.79
CA GLY A 40 -5.00 0.34 9.04
C GLY A 40 -4.30 -0.13 7.75
N ASN A 41 -3.13 0.42 7.47
CA ASN A 41 -2.30 0.00 6.34
C ASN A 41 -1.31 -1.06 6.78
N HIS A 42 -1.02 -2.05 5.93
CA HIS A 42 0.05 -3.01 6.20
C HIS A 42 1.28 -2.62 5.36
N PRO A 43 2.47 -2.44 5.96
CA PRO A 43 3.68 -2.07 5.22
C PRO A 43 4.01 -3.05 4.07
N GLU A 44 3.83 -4.35 4.27
CA GLU A 44 4.06 -5.36 3.22
C GLU A 44 3.13 -5.22 2.00
N LEU A 45 2.02 -4.49 2.13
CA LEU A 45 1.09 -4.25 1.02
C LEU A 45 1.42 -2.97 0.25
N GLU A 46 2.57 -2.34 0.52
CA GLU A 46 3.19 -1.35 -0.37
C GLU A 46 3.87 -2.03 -1.57
N GLU A 47 4.28 -3.28 -1.44
CA GLU A 47 4.85 -4.04 -2.55
C GLU A 47 3.75 -4.46 -3.54
N GLU A 48 3.90 -4.05 -4.80
CA GLU A 48 3.03 -4.53 -5.86
C GLU A 48 3.29 -6.02 -6.09
N PHE A 49 2.27 -6.86 -5.92
CA PHE A 49 2.40 -8.30 -6.11
C PHE A 49 3.05 -8.65 -7.45
N GLU A 50 3.99 -9.60 -7.44
CA GLU A 50 4.66 -10.06 -8.66
C GLU A 50 3.69 -10.46 -9.79
N PHE A 51 2.54 -11.03 -9.44
CA PHE A 51 1.54 -11.43 -10.43
C PHE A 51 0.93 -10.22 -11.16
N ILE A 52 0.73 -9.08 -10.46
CA ILE A 52 0.23 -7.84 -11.07
C ILE A 52 1.28 -7.30 -12.04
N ASN A 53 2.55 -7.31 -11.65
CA ASN A 53 3.66 -6.94 -12.53
C ASN A 53 3.71 -7.81 -13.80
N LYS A 54 3.53 -9.12 -13.67
CA LYS A 54 3.43 -10.05 -14.83
C LYS A 54 2.27 -9.68 -15.76
N ILE A 55 1.09 -9.37 -15.22
CA ILE A 55 -0.08 -8.96 -16.01
C ILE A 55 0.17 -7.62 -16.71
N LYS A 56 0.67 -6.60 -16.00
CA LYS A 56 1.00 -5.28 -16.58
C LYS A 56 2.01 -5.40 -17.73
N ASN A 57 3.04 -6.23 -17.57
CA ASN A 57 4.03 -6.47 -18.61
C ASN A 57 3.40 -7.12 -19.86
N ARG A 58 2.52 -8.11 -19.69
CA ARG A 58 1.77 -8.72 -20.80
C ARG A 58 0.87 -7.71 -21.54
N LEU A 59 0.21 -6.81 -20.81
CA LEU A 59 -0.62 -5.76 -21.42
C LEU A 59 0.20 -4.69 -22.14
N LYS A 60 1.38 -4.32 -21.64
CA LYS A 60 2.31 -3.40 -22.31
C LYS A 60 2.85 -3.95 -23.63
N ILE A 61 3.10 -5.26 -23.71
CA ILE A 61 3.53 -5.93 -24.95
C ILE A 61 2.46 -5.75 -26.03
N ARG A 62 1.20 -6.07 -25.73
CA ARG A 62 0.09 -5.93 -26.69
C ARG A 62 -0.07 -4.51 -27.23
N LYS A 63 0.14 -3.48 -26.41
CA LYS A 63 0.07 -2.07 -26.84
C LYS A 63 1.16 -1.69 -27.84
N LYS A 64 2.34 -2.33 -27.82
CA LYS A 64 3.38 -2.09 -28.83
C LYS A 64 2.99 -2.71 -30.17
N ASP A 65 2.39 -3.90 -30.14
CA ASP A 65 2.03 -4.64 -31.36
C ASP A 65 0.90 -3.96 -32.16
N THR A 66 0.05 -3.15 -31.51
CA THR A 66 -1.06 -2.44 -32.18
C THR A 66 -0.66 -1.09 -32.78
N ASN A 67 0.52 -0.55 -32.47
CA ASN A 67 0.97 0.77 -32.95
C ASN A 67 1.88 0.71 -34.21
N TYR A 68 1.89 -0.43 -34.91
CA TYR A 68 2.60 -0.63 -36.18
C TYR A 68 1.65 -0.87 -37.36
N LEU A 69 0.47 -0.23 -37.34
CA LEU A 69 -0.46 -0.11 -38.47
C LEU A 69 -0.93 1.34 -38.61
#